data_AF-A0A2G1LL08-F1
#
_entry.id   AF-A0A2G1LL08-F1
#
_cell.length_a   1.000
_cell.length_b   1.000
_cell.length_c   1.000
_cell.angle_alpha   90.00
_cell.angle_beta   90.00
_cell.angle_gamma   90.00
#
_symmetry.space_group_name_H-M   'P 1'
#
loop_
_entity.id
_entity.type
_entity.pdbx_description
1 polymer ?
#
loop_
_entity_poly.entity_id
_entity_poly.type
_entity_poly.pdbx_seq_one_letter_code
_entity_poly.pdbx_strand_id
1 'polypeptide(L)'
;MSIAAPPNRAEAARGAVHPVSTELEMKSWLDRVPHTSVYPPDFEATLRGQGSAYVIEMSTAPGCLPCGDLWTKLRAMKARYGWSIRTITTQEAIIRSGRLGLPWIGHPVAWVRPLADPNRIIPVAIGTDHAVNISRNLYLAAKMQTGVRVGVAVRAMSKFTGIVSWPQRARLHEQ
;
A
#
# COMPACT_ATOMS: atom_id res chain seq x y z
N MET A 1 29.77 -3.07 10.90
CA MET A 1 28.32 -2.94 10.61
C MET A 1 28.12 -3.36 9.17
N SER A 2 27.44 -4.48 8.91
CA SER A 2 27.20 -4.97 7.55
C SER A 2 25.97 -4.26 6.97
N ILE A 3 26.14 -3.57 5.85
CA ILE A 3 25.03 -2.96 5.11
C ILE A 3 24.35 -4.11 4.36
N ALA A 4 23.12 -4.43 4.72
CA ALA A 4 22.36 -5.47 4.01
C ALA A 4 22.21 -5.06 2.53
N ALA A 5 22.69 -5.91 1.62
CA ALA A 5 22.56 -5.68 0.20
C ALA A 5 21.08 -5.66 -0.20
N PRO A 6 20.66 -4.80 -1.16
CA PRO A 6 19.29 -4.81 -1.64
C PRO A 6 18.97 -6.19 -2.26
N PRO A 7 17.85 -6.81 -1.89
CA PRO A 7 17.47 -8.13 -2.38
C PRO A 7 17.33 -8.14 -3.89
N ASN A 8 17.62 -9.28 -4.52
CA ASN A 8 17.60 -9.44 -5.96
C ASN A 8 16.19 -9.77 -6.49
N ARG A 9 15.99 -9.68 -7.81
CA ARG A 9 14.71 -9.94 -8.49
C ARG A 9 14.11 -11.32 -8.17
N ALA A 10 14.94 -12.33 -7.87
CA ALA A 10 14.49 -13.67 -7.51
C ALA A 10 13.94 -13.75 -6.07
N GLU A 11 14.39 -12.87 -5.17
CA GLU A 11 13.83 -12.75 -3.81
C GLU A 11 12.45 -12.07 -3.82
N ALA A 12 12.25 -11.06 -4.66
CA ALA A 12 10.94 -10.42 -4.86
C ALA A 12 9.92 -11.38 -5.51
N ALA A 13 10.36 -12.19 -6.48
CA ALA A 13 9.50 -13.20 -7.13
C ALA A 13 8.98 -14.27 -6.16
N ARG A 14 9.71 -14.54 -5.07
CA ARG A 14 9.26 -15.45 -4.00
C ARG A 14 8.24 -14.81 -3.04
N GLY A 15 8.09 -13.49 -3.06
CA GLY A 15 7.27 -12.72 -2.11
C GLY A 15 5.85 -12.35 -2.55
N ALA A 16 5.33 -12.92 -3.65
CA ALA A 16 4.05 -12.54 -4.26
C ALA A 16 3.94 -11.06 -4.68
N VAL A 17 5.07 -10.42 -4.97
CA VAL A 17 5.14 -9.04 -5.45
C VAL A 17 5.77 -8.98 -6.84
N HIS A 18 5.06 -8.37 -7.76
CA HIS A 18 5.31 -8.30 -9.19
C HIS A 18 5.82 -6.91 -9.57
N PRO A 19 7.08 -6.81 -10.03
CA PRO A 19 7.60 -5.56 -10.52
C PRO A 19 6.93 -5.20 -11.84
N VAL A 20 6.45 -3.96 -11.97
CA VAL A 20 5.94 -3.41 -13.23
C VAL A 20 6.70 -2.14 -13.61
N SER A 21 6.92 -1.99 -14.92
CA SER A 21 7.67 -0.88 -15.50
C SER A 21 6.89 -0.09 -16.56
N THR A 22 5.75 -0.63 -17.03
CA THR A 22 4.89 0.00 -18.03
C THR A 22 3.42 0.00 -17.63
N GLU A 23 2.63 0.88 -18.24
CA GLU A 23 1.18 0.94 -18.04
C GLU A 23 0.49 -0.36 -18.48
N LEU A 24 0.95 -0.96 -19.58
CA LEU A 24 0.40 -2.21 -20.09
C LEU A 24 0.64 -3.38 -19.13
N GLU A 25 1.84 -3.48 -18.54
CA GLU A 25 2.14 -4.50 -17.51
C GLU A 25 1.27 -4.30 -16.28
N MET A 26 1.14 -3.05 -15.80
CA MET A 26 0.28 -2.72 -14.66
C MET A 26 -1.18 -3.06 -14.94
N LYS A 27 -1.70 -2.67 -16.11
CA LYS A 27 -3.06 -2.98 -16.53
C LYS A 27 -3.29 -4.48 -16.62
N SER A 28 -2.40 -5.20 -17.31
CA SER A 28 -2.49 -6.66 -17.47
C SER A 28 -2.49 -7.38 -16.12
N TRP A 29 -1.76 -6.85 -15.14
CA TRP A 29 -1.81 -7.36 -13.78
C TRP A 29 -3.17 -7.07 -13.12
N LEU A 30 -3.61 -5.81 -13.11
CA LEU A 30 -4.85 -5.38 -12.47
C LEU A 30 -6.07 -6.11 -13.06
N ASP A 31 -6.08 -6.40 -14.36
CA ASP A 31 -7.17 -7.12 -15.02
C ASP A 31 -7.35 -8.56 -14.48
N ARG A 32 -6.32 -9.14 -13.83
CA ARG A 32 -6.40 -10.46 -13.17
C ARG A 32 -6.82 -10.38 -11.70
N VAL A 33 -6.82 -9.19 -11.11
CA VAL A 33 -7.09 -9.01 -9.70
C VAL A 33 -8.61 -9.01 -9.47
N PRO A 34 -9.14 -9.84 -8.57
CA PRO A 34 -10.55 -9.81 -8.22
C PRO A 34 -10.99 -8.47 -7.61
N HIS A 35 -12.14 -7.99 -8.03
CA HIS A 35 -12.75 -6.79 -7.48
C HIS A 35 -13.55 -7.12 -6.22
N THR A 36 -13.46 -6.27 -5.21
CA THR A 36 -14.40 -6.30 -4.08
C THR A 36 -15.74 -5.76 -4.56
N SER A 37 -16.79 -6.59 -4.47
CA SER A 37 -18.16 -6.24 -4.89
C SER A 37 -19.16 -6.25 -3.73
N VAL A 38 -18.83 -6.88 -2.60
CA VAL A 38 -19.69 -6.99 -1.43
C VAL A 38 -19.05 -6.25 -0.27
N TYR A 39 -19.82 -5.35 0.33
CA TYR A 39 -19.38 -4.52 1.45
C TYR A 39 -20.32 -4.69 2.64
N PRO A 40 -19.82 -4.57 3.89
CA PRO A 40 -20.66 -4.47 5.07
C PRO A 40 -21.62 -3.26 4.99
N PRO A 41 -22.82 -3.32 5.61
CA PRO A 41 -23.78 -2.21 5.59
C PRO A 41 -23.23 -0.89 6.15
N ASP A 42 -22.28 -0.95 7.09
CA ASP A 42 -21.64 0.19 7.73
C ASP A 42 -20.41 0.71 6.98
N PHE A 43 -20.12 0.23 5.77
CA PHE A 43 -18.89 0.53 5.04
C PHE A 43 -18.67 2.03 4.78
N GLU A 44 -19.61 2.67 4.09
CA GLU A 44 -19.53 4.10 3.74
C GLU A 44 -19.56 4.98 5.00
N ALA A 45 -20.41 4.63 5.97
CA ALA A 45 -20.53 5.35 7.24
C ALA A 45 -19.23 5.29 8.04
N THR A 46 -18.59 4.12 8.10
CA THR A 46 -17.28 3.93 8.75
C THR A 46 -16.20 4.75 8.05
N LEU A 47 -16.11 4.67 6.72
CA LEU A 47 -15.08 5.41 5.99
C LEU A 47 -15.25 6.93 6.15
N ARG A 48 -16.46 7.48 6.06
CA ARG A 48 -16.67 8.93 6.30
C ARG A 48 -16.41 9.31 7.75
N GLY A 49 -16.95 8.54 8.70
CA GLY A 49 -16.87 8.85 10.13
C GLY A 49 -15.44 8.86 10.67
N GLN A 50 -14.53 8.09 10.06
CA GLN A 50 -13.13 8.02 10.47
C GLN A 50 -12.19 8.94 9.67
N GLY A 51 -12.65 9.59 8.59
CA GLY A 51 -11.75 10.31 7.68
C GLY A 51 -10.89 11.39 8.34
N SER A 52 -11.43 12.13 9.30
CA SER A 52 -10.71 13.20 10.00
C SER A 52 -9.76 12.71 11.09
N ALA A 53 -9.91 11.49 11.59
CA ALA A 53 -9.12 10.95 12.70
C ALA A 53 -7.87 10.17 12.24
N TYR A 54 -7.72 9.96 10.92
CA TYR A 54 -6.72 9.06 10.34
C TYR A 54 -5.95 9.72 9.20
N VAL A 55 -4.75 9.18 8.97
CA VAL A 55 -3.93 9.54 7.82
C VAL A 55 -3.47 8.29 7.09
N ILE A 56 -3.54 8.35 5.76
CA ILE A 56 -2.95 7.39 4.84
C ILE A 56 -1.55 7.87 4.50
N GLU A 57 -0.57 7.01 4.71
CA GLU A 57 0.84 7.26 4.49
C GLU A 57 1.36 6.32 3.43
N MET A 58 2.02 6.86 2.41
CA MET A 58 2.45 6.11 1.23
C MET A 58 3.95 6.28 0.99
N SER A 59 4.67 5.19 0.70
CA SER A 59 6.02 5.26 0.15
C SER A 59 5.95 5.60 -1.35
N THR A 60 6.98 6.30 -1.85
CA THR A 60 7.06 6.69 -3.27
C THR A 60 8.50 6.72 -3.75
N ALA A 61 8.69 6.72 -5.06
CA ALA A 61 9.97 6.94 -5.72
C ALA A 61 9.79 7.74 -7.02
N PRO A 62 10.80 8.50 -7.47
CA PRO A 62 10.77 9.16 -8.77
C PRO A 62 10.51 8.16 -9.90
N GLY A 63 9.65 8.53 -10.85
CA GLY A 63 9.30 7.67 -12.00
C GLY A 63 8.49 6.41 -11.65
N CYS A 64 8.05 6.24 -10.41
CA CYS A 64 7.26 5.09 -9.99
C CYS A 64 5.82 5.17 -10.52
N LEU A 65 5.54 4.40 -11.56
CA LEU A 65 4.24 4.35 -12.23
C LEU A 65 3.10 3.87 -11.31
N PRO A 66 3.24 2.76 -10.55
CA PRO A 66 2.24 2.33 -9.56
C PRO A 66 2.05 3.34 -8.42
N CYS A 67 3.06 4.16 -8.11
CA CYS A 67 2.93 5.20 -7.09
C CYS A 67 2.00 6.32 -7.56
N GLY A 68 2.13 6.76 -8.81
CA GLY A 68 1.24 7.76 -9.40
C GLY A 68 -0.21 7.27 -9.50
N ASP A 69 -0.38 6.00 -9.87
CA ASP A 69 -1.68 5.35 -9.92
C ASP A 69 -2.32 5.22 -8.53
N LEU A 70 -1.60 4.70 -7.54
CA LEU A 70 -2.10 4.62 -6.16
C LEU A 70 -2.43 6.02 -5.59
N TRP A 71 -1.56 7.01 -5.82
CA TRP A 71 -1.78 8.38 -5.36
C TRP A 71 -3.07 8.98 -5.93
N THR A 72 -3.36 8.71 -7.20
CA THR A 72 -4.60 9.17 -7.85
C THR A 72 -5.82 8.54 -7.21
N LYS A 73 -5.78 7.23 -6.93
CA LYS A 73 -6.86 6.51 -6.23
C LYS A 73 -7.04 7.04 -4.80
N LEU A 74 -5.94 7.27 -4.07
CA LEU A 74 -5.98 7.83 -2.73
C LEU A 74 -6.50 9.28 -2.70
N ARG A 75 -6.23 10.10 -3.72
CA ARG A 75 -6.84 11.44 -3.85
C ARG A 75 -8.35 11.37 -4.05
N ALA A 76 -8.84 10.44 -4.87
CA ALA A 76 -10.28 10.23 -5.02
C ALA A 76 -10.91 9.79 -3.68
N MET A 77 -10.22 8.96 -2.90
CA MET A 77 -10.65 8.55 -1.56
C MET A 77 -10.68 9.71 -0.58
N LYS A 78 -9.66 10.58 -0.58
CA LYS A 78 -9.63 11.81 0.21
C LYS A 78 -10.85 12.68 -0.11
N ALA A 79 -11.15 12.89 -1.39
CA ALA A 79 -12.31 13.69 -1.80
C ALA A 79 -13.63 13.06 -1.35
N ARG A 80 -13.77 11.73 -1.42
CA ARG A 80 -15.01 11.02 -1.09
C ARG A 80 -15.26 10.83 0.41
N TYR A 81 -14.20 10.61 1.19
CA TYR A 81 -14.30 10.17 2.58
C TYR A 81 -13.57 11.06 3.58
N GLY A 82 -12.82 12.07 3.14
CA GLY A 82 -12.12 13.01 4.02
C GLY A 82 -10.80 12.49 4.61
N TRP A 83 -10.31 11.32 4.18
CA TRP A 83 -9.05 10.76 4.69
C TRP A 83 -7.86 11.58 4.24
N SER A 84 -7.05 12.06 5.19
CA SER A 84 -5.80 12.74 4.87
C SER A 84 -4.82 11.77 4.24
N ILE A 85 -4.04 12.23 3.25
CA ILE A 85 -3.05 11.42 2.56
C ILE A 85 -1.71 12.17 2.53
N ARG A 86 -0.60 11.46 2.73
CA ARG A 86 0.74 12.02 2.60
C ARG A 86 1.77 10.97 2.20
N THR A 87 2.88 11.41 1.65
CA THR A 87 4.05 10.55 1.43
C THR A 87 4.91 10.47 2.70
N ILE A 88 5.67 9.38 2.82
CA ILE A 88 6.71 9.21 3.85
C ILE A 88 8.10 9.18 3.20
N THR A 89 9.13 9.37 4.01
CA THR A 89 10.52 9.31 3.53
C THR A 89 10.90 7.88 3.14
N THR A 90 11.90 7.73 2.27
CA THR A 90 12.43 6.43 1.88
C THR A 90 12.94 5.63 3.09
N GLN A 91 13.63 6.27 4.02
CA GLN A 91 14.14 5.63 5.23
C GLN A 91 13.00 5.07 6.10
N GLU A 92 11.94 5.85 6.29
CA GLU A 92 10.77 5.42 7.04
C GLU A 92 10.04 4.26 6.34
N ALA A 93 9.92 4.32 5.01
CA ALA A 93 9.35 3.25 4.22
C ALA A 93 10.13 1.93 4.34
N ILE A 94 11.47 1.99 4.36
CA ILE A 94 12.33 0.82 4.55
C ILE A 94 12.08 0.17 5.92
N ILE A 95 12.08 0.98 6.99
CA ILE A 95 11.87 0.48 8.36
C ILE A 95 10.49 -0.18 8.48
N ARG A 96 9.45 0.48 7.98
CA ARG A 96 8.06 -0.02 8.07
C ARG A 96 7.86 -1.28 7.23
N SER A 97 8.44 -1.35 6.04
CA SER A 97 8.34 -2.53 5.18
C SER A 97 9.12 -3.72 5.75
N GLY A 98 10.29 -3.47 6.36
CA GLY A 98 11.08 -4.50 7.04
C GLY A 98 10.33 -5.15 8.21
N ARG A 99 9.57 -4.35 8.99
CA ARG A 99 8.70 -4.88 10.07
C ARG A 99 7.58 -5.80 9.57
N LEU A 100 7.22 -5.71 8.29
CA LEU A 100 6.24 -6.58 7.66
C LEU A 100 6.86 -7.87 7.09
N GLY A 101 8.16 -8.09 7.29
CA GLY A 101 8.88 -9.22 6.69
C GLY A 101 8.97 -9.16 5.17
N LEU A 102 8.72 -7.98 4.57
CA LEU A 102 8.80 -7.80 3.13
C LEU A 102 10.28 -7.71 2.74
N PRO A 103 10.80 -8.60 1.86
CA PRO A 103 12.18 -8.50 1.35
C PRO A 103 12.39 -7.25 0.48
N TRP A 104 12.45 -6.06 1.10
CA TRP A 104 12.72 -4.73 0.50
C TRP A 104 12.08 -4.53 -0.90
N ILE A 105 10.75 -4.48 -0.94
CA ILE A 105 10.01 -4.76 -2.18
C ILE A 105 9.34 -3.50 -2.75
N GLY A 106 10.13 -2.61 -3.34
CA GLY A 106 9.62 -1.55 -4.23
C GLY A 106 8.60 -0.57 -3.66
N HIS A 107 8.10 0.31 -4.53
CA HIS A 107 7.12 1.34 -4.21
C HIS A 107 5.87 1.21 -5.10
N PRO A 108 4.68 1.60 -4.64
CA PRO A 108 4.37 2.14 -3.32
C PRO A 108 4.06 1.03 -2.31
N VAL A 109 4.11 1.37 -1.04
CA VAL A 109 3.43 0.66 0.04
C VAL A 109 2.64 1.71 0.80
N ALA A 110 1.40 1.41 1.15
CA ALA A 110 0.54 2.33 1.89
C ALA A 110 0.14 1.75 3.24
N TRP A 111 0.12 2.63 4.22
CA TRP A 111 -0.28 2.36 5.59
C TRP A 111 -1.35 3.35 6.04
N VAL A 112 -2.11 2.93 7.03
CA VAL A 112 -3.03 3.77 7.78
C VAL A 112 -2.60 3.82 9.22
N ARG A 113 -2.69 4.99 9.82
CA ARG A 113 -2.55 5.18 11.27
C ARG A 113 -3.53 6.25 11.76
N PRO A 114 -3.92 6.21 13.03
CA PRO A 114 -4.70 7.28 13.63
C PRO A 114 -3.78 8.49 13.86
N LEU A 115 -4.38 9.68 13.93
CA LEU A 115 -3.64 10.90 14.29
C LEU A 115 -3.22 10.90 15.76
N ALA A 116 -4.04 10.33 16.63
CA ALA A 116 -3.82 10.28 18.09
C ALA A 116 -2.78 9.25 18.54
N ASP A 117 -2.48 8.23 17.74
CA ASP A 117 -1.50 7.19 18.07
C ASP A 117 -0.65 6.85 16.83
N PRO A 118 0.50 7.53 16.64
CA PRO A 118 1.32 7.33 15.45
C PRO A 118 1.97 5.95 15.36
N ASN A 119 2.01 5.18 16.45
CA ASN A 119 2.65 3.86 16.49
C ASN A 119 1.74 2.73 16.00
N ARG A 120 0.42 2.97 15.93
CA ARG A 120 -0.55 1.97 15.50
C ARG A 120 -0.78 2.01 14.00
N ILE A 121 0.20 1.48 13.29
CA ILE A 121 0.28 1.50 11.83
C ILE A 121 -0.23 0.18 11.25
N ILE A 122 -1.14 0.24 10.28
CA ILE A 122 -1.71 -0.92 9.60
C ILE A 122 -1.41 -0.81 8.09
N PRO A 123 -0.79 -1.82 7.45
CA PRO A 123 -0.62 -1.82 6.00
C PRO A 123 -1.97 -1.98 5.30
N VAL A 124 -2.21 -1.17 4.27
CA VAL A 124 -3.46 -1.17 3.49
C VAL A 124 -3.24 -1.37 2.00
N ALA A 125 -2.00 -1.25 1.51
CA ALA A 125 -1.62 -1.71 0.17
C ALA A 125 -0.12 -2.03 0.13
N ILE A 126 0.25 -3.10 -0.56
CA ILE A 126 1.61 -3.36 -1.04
C ILE A 126 1.52 -3.23 -2.55
N GLY A 127 2.00 -2.15 -3.12
CA GLY A 127 1.75 -1.81 -4.50
C GLY A 127 0.47 -1.02 -4.73
N THR A 128 -0.02 -1.05 -5.98
CA THR A 128 -1.33 -0.49 -6.34
C THR A 128 -2.36 -1.58 -6.63
N ASP A 129 -3.64 -1.24 -6.52
CA ASP A 129 -4.81 -2.12 -6.67
C ASP A 129 -6.00 -1.32 -7.24
N HIS A 130 -7.11 -1.98 -7.54
CA HIS A 130 -8.40 -1.35 -7.79
C HIS A 130 -8.85 -0.50 -6.60
N ALA A 131 -9.44 0.67 -6.87
CA ALA A 131 -9.91 1.59 -5.83
C ALA A 131 -10.90 0.92 -4.85
N VAL A 132 -11.74 0.00 -5.35
CA VAL A 132 -12.69 -0.79 -4.55
C VAL A 132 -12.00 -1.69 -3.50
N ASN A 133 -10.83 -2.23 -3.84
CA ASN A 133 -10.04 -3.08 -2.95
C ASN A 133 -9.26 -2.25 -1.93
N ILE A 134 -8.71 -1.10 -2.35
CA ILE A 134 -8.07 -0.13 -1.46
C ILE A 134 -9.09 0.35 -0.41
N SER A 135 -10.30 0.70 -0.84
CA SER A 135 -11.38 1.15 0.05
C SER A 135 -11.73 0.09 1.09
N ARG A 136 -11.85 -1.18 0.67
CA ARG A 136 -12.02 -2.33 1.57
C ARG A 136 -10.89 -2.40 2.61
N ASN A 137 -9.64 -2.26 2.20
CA ASN A 137 -8.51 -2.34 3.13
C ASN A 137 -8.50 -1.18 4.13
N LEU A 138 -8.87 0.04 3.70
CA LEU A 138 -9.03 1.19 4.59
C LEU A 138 -10.13 0.97 5.63
N TYR A 139 -11.28 0.43 5.21
CA TYR A 139 -12.36 0.05 6.12
C TYR A 139 -11.88 -0.97 7.14
N LEU A 140 -11.21 -2.04 6.71
CA LEU A 140 -10.69 -3.06 7.62
C LEU A 140 -9.67 -2.48 8.61
N ALA A 141 -8.77 -1.60 8.14
CA ALA A 141 -7.83 -0.91 9.01
C ALA A 141 -8.55 -0.04 10.05
N ALA A 142 -9.59 0.71 9.66
CA ALA A 142 -10.42 1.46 10.60
C ALA A 142 -11.04 0.55 11.67
N LYS A 143 -11.65 -0.58 11.27
CA LYS A 143 -12.27 -1.54 12.19
C LYS A 143 -11.25 -2.20 13.13
N MET A 144 -10.08 -2.59 12.62
CA MET A 144 -8.99 -3.11 13.46
C MET A 144 -8.57 -2.07 14.50
N GLN A 145 -8.60 -0.80 14.12
CA GLN A 145 -8.28 0.28 15.04
C GLN A 145 -9.37 0.52 16.10
N THR A 146 -10.63 0.25 15.80
CA THR A 146 -11.71 0.31 16.79
C THR A 146 -11.92 -1.01 17.55
N GLY A 147 -10.98 -1.96 17.49
CA GLY A 147 -10.97 -3.16 18.33
C GLY A 147 -11.48 -4.46 17.67
N VAL A 148 -11.74 -4.48 16.36
CA VAL A 148 -12.03 -5.75 15.66
C VAL A 148 -10.79 -6.64 15.63
N ARG A 149 -10.98 -7.93 15.94
CA ARG A 149 -9.88 -8.92 16.03
C ARG A 149 -9.04 -8.96 14.76
N VAL A 150 -7.74 -8.73 14.94
CA VAL A 150 -6.71 -8.67 13.88
C VAL A 150 -6.77 -9.89 12.95
N GLY A 151 -6.95 -11.11 13.47
CA GLY A 151 -7.00 -12.32 12.63
C GLY A 151 -8.17 -12.38 11.63
N VAL A 152 -9.30 -11.70 11.90
CA VAL A 152 -10.42 -11.59 10.95
C VAL A 152 -10.08 -10.59 9.85
N ALA A 153 -9.48 -9.47 10.23
CA ALA A 153 -9.10 -8.43 9.28
C ALA A 153 -7.89 -8.82 8.41
N VAL A 154 -6.89 -9.53 8.95
CA VAL A 154 -5.73 -10.02 8.19
C VAL A 154 -6.13 -11.06 7.14
N ARG A 155 -7.08 -11.96 7.44
CA ARG A 155 -7.65 -12.86 6.42
C ARG A 155 -8.40 -12.11 5.32
N ALA A 156 -9.06 -11.00 5.66
CA ALA A 156 -9.73 -10.13 4.69
C ALA A 156 -8.76 -9.22 3.90
N MET A 157 -7.61 -8.86 4.48
CA MET A 157 -6.53 -8.09 3.86
C MET A 157 -5.54 -8.95 3.06
N SER A 158 -5.62 -10.29 3.13
CA SER A 158 -4.76 -11.24 2.41
C SER A 158 -4.77 -11.08 0.87
N LYS A 159 -5.60 -10.19 0.34
CA LYS A 159 -5.68 -9.78 -1.06
C LYS A 159 -4.92 -8.47 -1.31
N PHE A 160 -3.65 -8.40 -0.91
CA PHE A 160 -2.77 -7.33 -1.41
C PHE A 160 -2.36 -7.68 -2.85
N THR A 161 -2.59 -6.76 -3.77
CA THR A 161 -2.02 -6.85 -5.12
C THR A 161 -0.58 -6.40 -5.06
N GLY A 162 0.34 -7.32 -4.78
CA GLY A 162 1.77 -6.99 -4.75
C GLY A 162 2.24 -6.47 -6.11
N ILE A 163 2.01 -5.21 -6.48
CA ILE A 163 2.42 -4.59 -7.75
C ILE A 163 3.26 -3.38 -7.42
N VAL A 164 4.57 -3.47 -7.56
CA VAL A 164 5.46 -2.37 -7.19
C VAL A 164 6.32 -1.96 -8.38
N SER A 165 6.76 -0.72 -8.42
CA SER A 165 7.96 -0.38 -9.17
C SER A 165 9.18 -0.78 -8.36
N TRP A 166 10.15 -1.38 -9.05
CA TRP A 166 11.48 -1.57 -8.51
C TRP A 166 12.24 -0.25 -8.60
N PRO A 167 13.03 0.15 -7.59
CA PRO A 167 13.98 1.24 -7.77
C PRO A 167 14.93 0.85 -8.90
N GLN A 168 14.83 1.52 -10.04
CA GLN A 168 15.83 1.41 -11.09
C GLN A 168 17.17 1.71 -10.42
N ARG A 169 18.11 0.75 -10.41
CA ARG A 169 19.51 1.10 -10.16
C ARG A 169 19.79 2.25 -11.11
N ALA A 170 20.16 3.40 -10.57
CA ALA A 170 20.66 4.48 -11.39
C ALA A 170 21.68 3.85 -12.34
N ARG A 171 21.42 3.91 -13.64
CA ARG A 171 22.48 3.74 -14.64
C ARG A 171 23.37 4.96 -14.48
N LEU A 172 24.26 4.92 -13.50
CA LEU A 172 25.32 5.89 -13.31
C LEU A 172 26.60 5.10 -13.07
N HIS A 173 27.57 5.34 -13.95
CA HIS A 173 28.90 4.74 -14.07
C HIS A 173 29.06 3.52 -15.00
N GLU A 174 28.73 3.71 -16.29
CA GLU A 174 29.58 3.22 -17.39
C GLU A 174 29.73 4.36 -18.40
N GLN A 175 30.80 5.13 -18.18
CA GLN A 175 31.60 5.88 -19.17
C GLN A 175 32.95 6.16 -18.51
#